data_AF-A0A4P5QY48-F1
#
_entry.id   AF-A0A4P5QY48-F1
#
_cell.length_a   1.000
_cell.length_b   1.000
_cell.length_c   1.000
_cell.angle_alpha   90.00
_cell.angle_beta   90.00
_cell.angle_gamma   90.00
#
_symmetry.space_group_name_H-M   'P 1'
#
loop_
_entity.id
_entity.type
_entity.pdbx_description
1 polymer ?
#
loop_
_entity_poly.entity_id
_entity_poly.type
_entity_poly.pdbx_seq_one_letter_code
_entity_poly.pdbx_strand_id
1 'polypeptide(L)'
;MKTLSLKRPIISLMLVLFFPLVNAQASDGVIHFRGAIVESPCNFAQQQQSTELTCSENGKRVMRTVAFNKLNNYTPKSDVPLSTKIHYLNEQRNLAVLEVTYR
;
A
#
# COMPACT_ATOMS: atom_id res chain seq x y z
N MET A 1 -16.94 -75.61 23.59
CA MET A 1 -16.70 -74.88 22.32
C MET A 1 -17.32 -73.50 22.45
N LYS A 2 -16.53 -72.43 22.30
CA LYS A 2 -16.90 -71.04 22.61
C LYS A 2 -17.91 -70.52 21.59
N THR A 3 -19.13 -70.21 21.99
CA THR A 3 -20.06 -69.40 21.19
C THR A 3 -19.64 -67.94 21.32
N LEU A 4 -18.93 -67.44 20.30
CA LEU A 4 -18.51 -66.05 20.22
C LEU A 4 -19.74 -65.14 20.34
N SER A 5 -19.72 -64.26 21.34
CA SER A 5 -20.76 -63.27 21.62
C SER A 5 -20.91 -62.27 20.45
N LEU A 6 -21.88 -62.54 19.58
CA LEU A 6 -22.28 -61.73 18.42
C LEU A 6 -22.82 -60.34 18.78
N LYS A 7 -23.05 -60.05 20.07
CA LYS A 7 -23.56 -58.75 20.54
C LYS A 7 -22.52 -57.62 20.58
N ARG A 8 -21.22 -57.93 20.68
CA ARG A 8 -20.14 -56.93 20.72
C ARG A 8 -19.87 -56.20 19.39
N PRO A 9 -19.89 -56.83 18.20
CA PRO A 9 -19.65 -56.12 16.94
C PRO A 9 -20.82 -55.23 16.51
N ILE A 10 -22.06 -55.54 16.92
CA ILE A 10 -23.26 -54.80 16.51
C ILE A 10 -23.30 -53.41 17.15
N ILE A 11 -22.90 -53.30 18.42
CA ILE A 11 -22.86 -52.01 19.15
C ILE A 11 -21.77 -51.10 18.57
N SER A 12 -20.64 -51.67 18.14
CA SER A 12 -19.56 -50.91 17.49
C SER A 12 -19.95 -50.41 16.10
N LEU A 13 -20.75 -51.16 15.34
CA LEU A 13 -21.21 -50.76 14.00
C LEU A 13 -22.25 -49.63 14.07
N MET A 14 -23.11 -49.64 15.09
CA MET A 14 -24.13 -48.60 15.30
C MET A 14 -23.51 -47.25 15.69
N LEU A 15 -22.39 -47.25 16.43
CA LEU A 15 -21.71 -46.02 16.80
C LEU A 15 -21.10 -45.29 15.58
N VAL A 16 -20.61 -46.03 14.59
CA VAL A 16 -20.02 -45.45 13.36
C VAL A 16 -21.08 -44.82 12.45
N LEU A 17 -22.32 -45.32 12.47
CA LEU A 17 -23.43 -44.81 11.67
C LEU A 17 -24.03 -43.48 12.21
N PHE A 18 -23.74 -43.12 13.47
CA PHE A 18 -24.30 -41.93 14.11
C PHE A 18 -23.37 -40.71 14.10
N PHE A 19 -22.17 -40.79 13.51
CA PHE A 19 -21.31 -39.62 13.36
C PHE A 19 -21.76 -38.80 12.14
N PRO A 20 -22.30 -37.58 12.32
CA PRO A 20 -22.54 -36.70 11.18
C PRO A 20 -21.19 -36.35 10.54
N LEU A 21 -21.03 -36.65 9.26
CA LEU A 21 -19.98 -36.10 8.42
C LEU A 21 -20.25 -34.60 8.26
N VAL A 22 -19.81 -33.80 9.23
CA VAL A 22 -19.89 -32.34 9.15
C VAL A 22 -18.89 -31.89 8.09
N ASN A 23 -19.35 -31.81 6.84
CA ASN A 23 -18.60 -31.16 5.78
C ASN A 23 -18.65 -29.65 6.05
N ALA A 24 -17.52 -29.07 6.48
CA ALA A 24 -17.36 -27.64 6.57
C ALA A 24 -17.38 -27.05 5.15
N GLN A 25 -18.57 -26.69 4.67
CA GLN A 25 -18.73 -25.91 3.45
C GLN A 25 -18.23 -24.49 3.78
N ALA A 26 -17.05 -24.12 3.28
CA ALA A 26 -16.59 -22.74 3.35
C ALA A 26 -17.55 -21.88 2.51
N SER A 27 -18.06 -20.80 3.08
CA SER A 27 -18.87 -19.84 2.32
C SER A 27 -17.99 -19.24 1.23
N ASP A 28 -18.40 -19.41 -0.03
CA ASP A 28 -17.75 -18.85 -1.20
C ASP A 28 -18.26 -17.43 -1.47
N GLY A 29 -17.46 -16.61 -2.13
CA GLY A 29 -17.78 -15.22 -2.44
C GLY A 29 -16.73 -14.55 -3.31
N VAL A 30 -17.10 -13.44 -3.94
CA VAL A 30 -16.22 -12.70 -4.85
C VAL A 30 -15.58 -11.51 -4.13
N ILE A 31 -14.25 -11.47 -4.08
CA ILE A 31 -13.50 -10.28 -3.65
C ILE A 31 -13.25 -9.40 -4.87
N HIS A 32 -13.81 -8.20 -4.88
CA HIS A 32 -13.51 -7.19 -5.90
C HIS A 32 -12.37 -6.28 -5.44
N PHE A 33 -11.21 -6.44 -6.05
CA PHE A 33 -10.11 -5.48 -5.91
C PHE A 33 -10.31 -4.32 -6.88
N ARG A 34 -10.19 -3.09 -6.39
CA ARG A 34 -10.16 -1.87 -7.20
C ARG A 34 -8.89 -1.10 -6.88
N GLY A 35 -8.26 -0.53 -7.90
CA GLY A 35 -7.08 0.31 -7.79
C GLY A 35 -6.90 1.13 -9.05
N ALA A 36 -6.12 2.19 -8.97
CA ALA A 36 -5.70 2.99 -10.11
C ALA A 36 -4.18 2.94 -10.22
N ILE A 37 -3.66 2.90 -11.45
CA ILE A 37 -2.25 3.18 -11.70
C ILE A 37 -2.13 4.70 -11.66
N VAL A 38 -1.70 5.25 -10.53
CA VAL A 38 -1.40 6.67 -10.40
C VAL A 38 -0.05 6.96 -11.03
N GLU A 39 0.11 8.11 -11.68
CA GLU A 39 1.44 8.49 -12.13
C GLU A 39 2.39 8.58 -10.93
N SER A 40 3.66 8.21 -11.16
CA SER A 40 4.70 8.42 -10.18
C SER A 40 4.67 9.89 -9.73
N PRO A 41 4.69 10.18 -8.42
CA PRO A 41 4.74 11.54 -7.93
C PRO A 41 5.95 12.30 -8.50
N CYS A 42 6.00 13.62 -8.31
CA CYS A 42 7.15 14.40 -8.74
C CYS A 42 8.46 13.84 -8.16
N ASN A 43 9.46 13.71 -9.02
CA ASN A 43 10.83 13.34 -8.61
C ASN A 43 11.61 14.60 -8.26
N PHE A 44 12.41 14.53 -7.20
CA PHE A 44 13.24 15.64 -6.72
C PHE A 44 14.71 15.26 -6.81
N ALA A 45 15.51 16.11 -7.44
CA ALA A 45 16.97 15.98 -7.46
C ALA A 45 17.62 17.22 -6.87
N GLN A 46 18.46 17.02 -5.85
CA GLN A 46 19.18 18.10 -5.21
C GLN A 46 20.25 18.67 -6.16
N GLN A 47 20.29 19.99 -6.24
CA GLN A 47 21.36 20.77 -6.84
C GLN A 47 21.97 21.68 -5.77
N GLN A 48 22.99 22.47 -6.12
CA GLN A 48 23.79 23.18 -5.13
C GLN A 48 23.01 24.24 -4.32
N GLN A 49 22.13 25.02 -4.96
CA GLN A 49 21.26 26.02 -4.31
C GLN A 49 19.80 25.95 -4.80
N SER A 50 19.46 24.84 -5.43
CA SER A 50 18.15 24.61 -6.04
C SER A 50 17.81 23.12 -5.96
N THR A 51 16.56 22.80 -6.25
CA THR A 51 16.14 21.45 -6.55
C THR A 51 15.57 21.42 -7.96
N GLU A 52 15.87 20.36 -8.69
CA GLU A 52 15.13 20.01 -9.88
C GLU A 52 13.90 19.20 -9.46
N LEU A 53 12.75 19.54 -10.03
CA LEU A 53 11.48 18.85 -9.86
C LEU A 53 11.03 18.34 -11.21
N THR A 54 10.80 17.04 -11.32
CA THR A 54 10.24 16.41 -12.52
C THR A 54 8.86 15.86 -12.20
N CYS A 55 7.83 16.55 -12.68
CA CYS A 55 6.42 16.26 -12.40
C CYS A 55 5.69 15.80 -13.66
N SER A 56 4.62 14.99 -13.51
CA SER A 56 3.66 14.81 -14.60
C SER A 56 2.73 16.02 -14.65
N GLU A 57 2.56 16.62 -15.83
CA GLU A 57 1.59 17.67 -16.14
C GLU A 57 0.92 17.35 -17.47
N ASN A 58 -0.40 17.14 -17.44
CA ASN A 58 -1.20 16.62 -18.54
C ASN A 58 -0.60 15.33 -19.15
N GLY A 59 -0.14 14.42 -18.30
CA GLY A 59 0.45 13.14 -18.72
C GLY A 59 1.87 13.24 -19.31
N LYS A 60 2.48 14.44 -19.29
CA LYS A 60 3.86 14.65 -19.77
C LYS A 60 4.79 14.95 -18.61
N ARG A 61 6.00 14.40 -18.63
CA ARG A 61 7.03 14.76 -17.64
C ARG A 61 7.59 16.15 -17.96
N VAL A 62 7.38 17.08 -17.04
CA VAL A 62 7.89 18.46 -17.12
C VAL A 62 8.89 18.68 -16.01
N MET A 63 10.08 19.14 -16.40
CA MET A 63 11.20 19.41 -15.52
C MET A 63 11.30 20.89 -15.18
N ARG A 64 11.53 21.21 -13.91
CA ARG A 64 11.62 22.59 -13.41
C ARG A 64 12.69 22.70 -12.34
N THR A 65 13.53 23.72 -12.44
CA THR A 65 14.53 24.01 -11.41
C THR A 65 14.04 25.16 -10.54
N VAL A 66 14.00 24.95 -9.23
CA VAL A 66 13.53 25.94 -8.26
C VAL A 66 14.59 26.18 -7.20
N ALA A 67 14.96 27.44 -7.00
CA ALA A 67 15.91 27.83 -5.97
C ALA A 67 15.35 27.58 -4.55
N PHE A 68 16.21 27.17 -3.62
CA PHE A 68 15.80 26.86 -2.25
C PHE A 68 15.10 28.03 -1.55
N ASN A 69 15.54 29.26 -1.80
CA ASN A 69 14.92 30.47 -1.26
C ASN A 69 13.52 30.79 -1.82
N LYS A 70 13.07 30.09 -2.87
CA LYS A 70 11.73 30.25 -3.48
C LYS A 70 10.80 29.08 -3.19
N LEU A 71 11.31 27.94 -2.72
CA LEU A 71 10.56 26.70 -2.52
C LEU A 71 9.35 26.85 -1.58
N ASN A 72 9.46 27.67 -0.53
CA ASN A 72 8.35 27.90 0.42
C ASN A 72 7.14 28.61 -0.21
N ASN A 73 7.34 29.33 -1.30
CA ASN A 73 6.28 30.05 -2.02
C ASN A 73 6.02 29.44 -3.41
N TYR A 74 6.54 28.24 -3.65
CA TYR A 74 6.43 27.56 -4.93
C TYR A 74 5.36 26.47 -4.85
N THR A 75 4.43 26.48 -5.80
CA THR A 75 3.46 25.40 -5.99
C THR A 75 3.70 24.78 -7.37
N PRO A 76 4.18 23.53 -7.45
CA PRO A 76 4.41 22.88 -8.73
C PRO A 76 3.08 22.64 -9.44
N LYS A 77 3.05 22.87 -10.75
CA LYS A 77 1.98 22.34 -11.60
C LYS A 77 2.23 20.86 -11.81
N SER A 78 1.31 20.02 -11.34
CA SER A 78 1.35 18.57 -11.54
C SER A 78 -0.06 17.99 -11.57
N ASP A 79 -0.21 16.86 -12.25
CA ASP A 79 -1.41 16.03 -12.27
C ASP A 79 -1.78 15.53 -10.86
N VAL A 80 -0.78 15.36 -9.98
CA VAL A 80 -0.98 15.09 -8.55
C VAL A 80 -0.69 16.37 -7.76
N PRO A 81 -1.70 17.00 -7.14
CA PRO A 81 -1.51 18.20 -6.35
C PRO A 81 -0.51 17.99 -5.21
N LEU A 82 0.46 18.89 -5.10
CA LEU A 82 1.46 18.83 -4.05
C LEU A 82 1.91 20.23 -3.61
N SER A 83 2.41 20.32 -2.38
CA SER A 83 3.07 21.50 -1.85
C SER A 83 4.45 21.17 -1.28
N THR A 84 5.36 22.14 -1.35
CA THR A 84 6.74 21.99 -0.85
C THR A 84 7.03 22.99 0.25
N LYS A 85 7.74 22.56 1.29
CA LYS A 85 8.24 23.44 2.34
C LYS A 85 9.67 23.06 2.70
N ILE A 86 10.58 24.03 2.68
CA ILE A 86 11.97 23.85 3.09
C ILE A 86 12.15 24.36 4.53
N HIS A 87 12.75 23.50 5.36
CA HIS A 87 13.11 23.79 6.74
C HIS A 87 14.62 23.72 6.89
N TYR A 88 15.26 24.84 7.21
CA TYR A 88 16.70 24.85 7.49
C TYR A 88 16.97 24.33 8.90
N LEU A 89 17.95 23.44 9.01
CA LEU A 89 18.32 22.79 10.28
C LEU A 89 19.42 23.56 11.03
N ASN A 90 20.03 24.57 10.39
CA ASN A 90 21.08 25.39 10.98
C ASN A 90 21.06 26.84 10.49
N GLU A 91 21.67 27.74 11.26
CA GLU A 91 21.73 29.18 10.95
C GLU A 91 22.51 29.49 9.68
N GLN A 92 23.54 28.70 9.36
CA GLN A 92 24.33 28.87 8.13
C GLN A 92 23.56 28.41 6.87
N ARG A 93 22.35 27.84 7.02
CA ARG A 93 21.46 27.40 5.93
C ARG A 93 22.12 26.45 4.92
N ASN A 94 23.08 25.64 5.37
CA ASN A 94 23.73 24.63 4.53
C ASN A 94 23.13 23.23 4.70
N LEU A 95 22.25 23.04 5.69
CA LEU A 95 21.52 21.80 5.94
C LEU A 95 20.03 22.09 6.03
N ALA A 96 19.22 21.32 5.31
CA ALA A 96 17.78 21.51 5.26
C ALA A 96 17.03 20.19 5.02
N VAL A 97 15.75 20.20 5.40
CA VAL A 97 14.76 19.17 5.06
C VAL A 97 13.77 19.77 4.08
N LEU A 98 13.56 19.10 2.95
CA LEU A 98 12.48 19.41 2.03
C LEU A 98 11.28 18.52 2.36
N GLU A 99 10.24 19.13 2.92
CA GLU A 99 8.94 18.50 3.16
C GLU A 99 8.10 18.59 1.89
N VAL A 100 7.57 17.44 1.46
CA VAL A 100 6.71 17.31 0.29
C VAL A 100 5.37 16.72 0.74
N THR A 101 4.30 17.48 0.58
CA THR A 101 2.95 17.05 0.96
C THR A 101 2.12 16.81 -0.29
N TYR A 102 1.65 15.58 -0.49
CA TYR A 102 0.71 15.20 -1.55
C TYR A 102 -0.73 15.29 -1.04
N ARG A 103 -1.66 15.71 -1.90
CA ARG A 103 -3.10 15.80 -1.58
C ARG A 103 -3.96 15.06 -2.59
#